data_AF-A0A1U9JUX8-F1
#
_entry.id   AF-A0A1U9JUX8-F1
#
_cell.length_a   1.000
_cell.length_b   1.000
_cell.length_c   1.000
_cell.angle_alpha   90.00
_cell.angle_beta   90.00
_cell.angle_gamma   90.00
#
_symmetry.space_group_name_H-M   'P 1'
#
loop_
_entity.id
_entity.type
_entity.pdbx_description
1 polymer ?
#
loop_
_entity_poly.entity_id
_entity_poly.type
_entity_poly.pdbx_seq_one_letter_code
_entity_poly.pdbx_strand_id
1 'polypeptide(L)'
;MGFQKAVSTCLKKKYATFSGRASRSEYWWFFLFNALIFAVFYIIMLLAGAMFITSGQHEPSTGLMIFSGIFMLLAFIFFVGLIIPNISVTVRRLHDRNLSGWWLPVYLLAGFLINWAMYFAIAHELSSLILLLYFLFLAIYIMFIVILAMRGTKGQNRFGADPLKRKR
;
A
#
# COMPACT_ATOMS: atom_id res chain seq x y z
N MET A 1 0.40 -14.08 14.42
CA MET A 1 -0.80 -13.25 14.70
C MET A 1 -1.88 -13.64 13.71
N GLY A 2 -3.15 -13.75 14.12
CA GLY A 2 -4.26 -14.02 13.20
C GLY A 2 -4.76 -12.76 12.47
N PHE A 3 -5.50 -12.95 11.37
CA PHE A 3 -5.99 -11.88 10.48
C PHE A 3 -6.76 -10.78 11.23
N GLN A 4 -7.87 -11.14 11.90
CA GLN A 4 -8.71 -10.19 12.64
C GLN A 4 -7.92 -9.41 13.69
N LYS A 5 -6.98 -10.07 14.37
CA LYS A 5 -6.13 -9.45 15.39
C LYS A 5 -5.16 -8.44 14.78
N ALA A 6 -4.60 -8.72 13.61
CA ALA A 6 -3.73 -7.79 12.89
C ALA A 6 -4.50 -6.53 12.45
N VAL A 7 -5.68 -6.70 11.86
CA VAL A 7 -6.54 -5.58 11.42
C VAL A 7 -6.96 -4.71 12.61
N SER A 8 -7.47 -5.32 13.68
CA SER A 8 -7.86 -4.59 14.90
C SER A 8 -6.67 -3.88 15.56
N THR A 9 -5.47 -4.48 15.51
CA THR A 9 -4.27 -3.83 16.07
C THR A 9 -3.88 -2.60 15.25
N CYS A 10 -3.91 -2.68 13.92
CA CYS A 10 -3.55 -1.54 13.07
C CYS A 10 -4.59 -0.43 13.11
N LEU A 11 -5.88 -0.77 13.07
CA LEU A 11 -6.95 0.24 13.00
C LEU A 11 -7.37 0.83 14.34
N LYS A 12 -7.34 0.04 15.43
CA LYS A 12 -7.83 0.49 16.74
C LYS A 12 -6.73 0.82 17.73
N LYS A 13 -5.67 -0.01 17.79
CA LYS A 13 -4.65 0.11 18.84
C LYS A 13 -3.44 0.94 18.44
N LYS A 14 -3.02 0.86 17.18
CA LYS A 14 -1.77 1.43 16.66
C LYS A 14 -1.97 2.22 15.37
N TYR A 15 -3.10 2.91 15.29
CA TYR A 15 -3.50 3.68 14.11
C TYR A 15 -2.43 4.69 13.69
N ALA A 16 -2.01 5.56 14.61
CA ALA A 16 -0.97 6.57 14.39
C ALA A 16 0.26 6.33 15.28
N THR A 17 0.60 5.06 15.56
CA THR A 17 1.75 4.73 16.42
C THR A 17 2.96 4.34 15.57
N PHE A 18 3.90 5.26 15.43
CA PHE A 18 5.13 5.06 14.65
C PHE A 18 6.27 4.42 15.47
N SER A 19 6.12 4.30 16.79
CA SER A 19 7.09 3.66 17.67
C SER A 19 6.85 2.16 17.82
N GLY A 20 7.89 1.43 18.20
CA GLY A 20 7.83 -0.02 18.36
C GLY A 20 8.05 -0.80 17.07
N ARG A 21 7.74 -2.10 17.15
CA ARG A 21 7.99 -3.08 16.10
C ARG A 21 6.70 -3.76 15.65
N ALA A 22 6.63 -4.10 14.38
CA ALA A 22 5.53 -4.88 13.80
C ALA A 22 6.06 -6.24 13.33
N SER A 23 5.37 -7.32 13.72
CA SER A 23 5.71 -8.66 13.24
C SER A 23 5.40 -8.81 11.75
N ARG A 24 6.06 -9.74 11.05
CA ARG A 24 5.75 -10.08 9.65
C ARG A 24 4.27 -10.36 9.42
N SER A 25 3.64 -11.09 10.34
CA SER A 25 2.21 -11.44 10.22
C SER A 25 1.30 -10.23 10.43
N GLU A 26 1.71 -9.26 11.26
CA GLU A 26 0.92 -8.03 11.44
C GLU A 26 0.89 -7.21 10.14
N TYR A 27 2.06 -7.05 9.50
CA TYR A 27 2.19 -6.33 8.23
C TYR A 27 1.43 -7.02 7.09
N TRP A 28 1.70 -8.30 6.83
CA TRP A 28 1.14 -8.98 5.67
C TRP A 28 -0.37 -9.24 5.76
N TRP A 29 -0.92 -9.46 6.96
CA TRP A 29 -2.37 -9.54 7.12
C TRP A 29 -3.06 -8.19 6.92
N PHE A 30 -2.43 -7.09 7.37
CA PHE A 30 -2.97 -5.76 7.13
C PHE A 30 -2.86 -5.37 5.65
N PHE A 31 -1.75 -5.72 4.99
CA PHE A 31 -1.60 -5.58 3.55
C PHE A 31 -2.70 -6.34 2.79
N LEU A 32 -2.95 -7.60 3.15
CA LEU A 32 -4.03 -8.40 2.55
C LEU A 32 -5.40 -7.76 2.78
N PHE A 33 -5.68 -7.26 3.98
CA PHE A 33 -6.93 -6.55 4.28
C PHE A 33 -7.12 -5.34 3.35
N ASN A 34 -6.09 -4.52 3.18
CA ASN A 34 -6.15 -3.38 2.26
C ASN A 34 -6.35 -3.86 0.81
N ALA A 35 -5.60 -4.87 0.38
CA ALA A 35 -5.71 -5.43 -0.97
C ALA A 35 -7.13 -5.95 -1.27
N LEU A 36 -7.77 -6.62 -0.31
CA LEU A 36 -9.16 -7.10 -0.47
C LEU A 36 -10.16 -5.95 -0.58
N ILE A 37 -10.00 -4.90 0.24
CA ILE A 37 -10.86 -3.71 0.15
C ILE A 37 -10.73 -3.04 -1.22
N PHE A 38 -9.50 -2.79 -1.66
CA PHE A 38 -9.28 -2.15 -2.96
C PHE A 38 -9.70 -3.05 -4.14
N ALA A 39 -9.55 -4.38 -4.02
CA ALA A 39 -10.08 -5.32 -5.00
C ALA A 39 -11.61 -5.24 -5.11
N VAL A 40 -12.32 -5.16 -3.98
CA VAL A 40 -13.79 -4.99 -3.97
C VAL A 40 -14.18 -3.67 -4.62
N PHE A 41 -13.53 -2.55 -4.28
CA PHE A 41 -13.76 -1.26 -4.94
C PHE A 41 -13.53 -1.35 -6.46
N TYR A 42 -12.43 -1.97 -6.87
CA TYR A 42 -12.09 -2.12 -8.29
C TYR A 42 -13.10 -2.99 -9.03
N ILE A 43 -13.48 -4.14 -8.49
CA ILE A 43 -14.45 -5.07 -9.11
C ILE A 43 -15.81 -4.40 -9.27
N ILE A 44 -16.31 -3.71 -8.24
CA ILE A 44 -17.61 -3.02 -8.33
C ILE A 44 -17.59 -1.95 -9.42
N MET A 45 -16.51 -1.17 -9.51
CA MET A 45 -16.36 -0.17 -10.59
C MET A 45 -16.24 -0.81 -11.96
N LEU A 46 -15.52 -1.91 -12.08
CA LEU A 46 -15.39 -2.65 -13.33
C LEU A 46 -16.73 -3.22 -13.79
N LEU A 47 -17.53 -3.77 -12.88
CA LEU A 47 -18.88 -4.26 -13.19
C LEU A 47 -19.81 -3.11 -13.60
N ALA A 48 -19.76 -1.97 -12.90
CA ALA A 48 -20.54 -0.79 -13.26
C ALA A 48 -20.19 -0.27 -14.67
N GLY A 49 -18.89 -0.20 -15.01
CA GLY A 49 -18.43 0.16 -16.34
C GLY A 49 -18.78 -0.86 -17.41
N ALA A 50 -18.68 -2.16 -17.11
CA ALA A 50 -19.06 -3.22 -18.04
C ALA A 50 -20.56 -3.17 -18.37
N MET A 51 -21.41 -3.01 -17.36
CA MET A 51 -22.86 -2.85 -17.56
C MET A 51 -23.18 -1.67 -18.48
N PHE A 52 -22.48 -0.55 -18.32
CA PHE A 52 -22.61 0.61 -19.20
C PHE A 52 -22.25 0.28 -20.64
N ILE A 53 -21.07 -0.29 -20.88
CA ILE A 53 -20.61 -0.66 -22.24
C ILE A 53 -21.59 -1.62 -22.91
N THR A 54 -22.08 -2.63 -22.19
CA THR A 54 -23.01 -3.63 -22.74
C THR A 54 -24.43 -3.10 -22.98
N SER A 55 -24.80 -1.97 -22.37
CA SER A 55 -26.15 -1.41 -22.50
C SER A 55 -26.41 -0.73 -23.86
N GLY A 56 -25.37 -0.53 -24.68
CA GLY A 56 -25.47 0.18 -25.96
C GLY A 56 -25.80 1.67 -25.84
N GLN A 57 -25.86 2.20 -24.62
CA GLN A 57 -26.08 3.62 -24.36
C GLN A 57 -24.79 4.40 -24.61
N HIS A 58 -24.88 5.49 -25.37
CA HIS A 58 -23.74 6.38 -25.61
C HIS A 58 -23.48 7.32 -24.43
N GLU A 59 -24.48 7.55 -23.59
CA GLU A 59 -24.39 8.42 -22.41
C GLU A 59 -24.75 7.64 -21.14
N PRO A 60 -23.97 7.80 -20.06
CA PRO A 60 -24.27 7.16 -18.79
C PRO A 60 -25.59 7.69 -18.22
N SER A 61 -26.44 6.78 -17.76
CA SER A 61 -27.68 7.18 -17.07
C SER A 61 -27.37 8.00 -15.82
N THR A 62 -28.24 8.95 -15.48
CA THR A 62 -28.07 9.80 -14.29
C THR A 62 -27.88 8.97 -13.02
N GLY A 63 -28.58 7.84 -12.88
CA GLY A 63 -28.42 6.93 -11.75
C GLY A 63 -27.02 6.30 -11.67
N LEU A 64 -26.44 5.90 -12.80
CA LEU A 64 -25.09 5.34 -12.85
C LEU A 64 -24.02 6.41 -12.51
N MET A 65 -24.21 7.65 -12.97
CA MET A 65 -23.31 8.76 -12.64
C MET A 65 -23.34 9.09 -11.14
N ILE A 66 -24.53 9.14 -10.53
CA ILE A 66 -24.66 9.38 -9.09
C ILE A 66 -24.03 8.22 -8.30
N PHE A 67 -24.31 6.97 -8.69
CA PHE A 67 -23.73 5.79 -8.05
C PHE A 67 -22.20 5.82 -8.11
N SER A 68 -21.61 6.01 -9.30
CA SER A 68 -20.16 6.02 -9.47
C SER A 68 -19.50 7.19 -8.73
N GLY A 69 -20.13 8.38 -8.74
CA GLY A 69 -19.65 9.54 -8.00
C GLY A 69 -19.60 9.30 -6.48
N ILE A 70 -20.70 8.82 -5.90
CA ILE A 70 -20.75 8.48 -4.46
C ILE A 70 -19.75 7.36 -4.14
N PHE A 71 -19.67 6.34 -4.98
CA PHE A 71 -18.77 5.22 -4.76
C PHE A 71 -17.29 5.62 -4.83
N MET A 72 -16.91 6.52 -5.75
CA MET A 72 -15.58 7.13 -5.78
C MET A 72 -15.29 7.93 -4.52
N LEU A 73 -16.25 8.72 -4.04
CA LEU A 73 -16.09 9.48 -2.80
C LEU A 73 -15.85 8.57 -1.60
N LEU A 74 -16.61 7.47 -1.49
CA LEU A 74 -16.41 6.47 -0.44
C LEU A 74 -15.02 5.82 -0.55
N ALA A 75 -14.62 5.39 -1.74
CA ALA A 75 -13.31 4.82 -1.99
C ALA A 75 -12.18 5.79 -1.59
N PHE A 76 -12.36 7.08 -1.89
CA PHE A 76 -11.43 8.13 -1.53
C PHE A 76 -11.33 8.33 -0.01
N ILE A 77 -12.46 8.37 0.70
CA ILE A 77 -12.49 8.47 2.17
C ILE A 77 -11.78 7.27 2.80
N PHE A 78 -12.04 6.06 2.30
CA PHE A 78 -11.35 4.84 2.74
C PHE A 78 -9.85 4.91 2.47
N PHE A 79 -9.46 5.36 1.28
CA PHE A 79 -8.07 5.54 0.92
C PHE A 79 -7.36 6.48 1.91
N VAL A 80 -7.91 7.67 2.13
CA VAL A 80 -7.35 8.68 3.05
C VAL A 80 -7.26 8.14 4.48
N GLY A 81 -8.31 7.49 4.98
CA GLY A 81 -8.33 6.88 6.31
C GLY A 81 -7.30 5.77 6.48
N LEU A 82 -6.88 5.11 5.40
CA LEU A 82 -5.89 4.04 5.44
C LEU A 82 -4.45 4.51 5.24
N ILE A 83 -4.21 5.76 4.82
CA ILE A 83 -2.84 6.30 4.63
C ILE A 83 -2.03 6.20 5.93
N ILE A 84 -2.55 6.77 7.03
CA ILE A 84 -1.87 6.83 8.32
C ILE A 84 -1.53 5.43 8.86
N PRO A 85 -2.49 4.48 8.97
CA PRO A 85 -2.17 3.14 9.49
C PRO A 85 -1.21 2.36 8.58
N ASN A 86 -1.25 2.57 7.25
CA ASN A 86 -0.29 1.95 6.33
C ASN A 86 1.14 2.46 6.55
N ILE A 87 1.31 3.77 6.73
CA ILE A 87 2.63 4.36 7.05
C ILE A 87 3.08 3.86 8.43
N SER A 88 2.21 3.90 9.43
CA SER A 88 2.49 3.43 10.80
C SER A 88 3.00 1.98 10.83
N VAL A 89 2.29 1.04 10.20
CA VAL A 89 2.73 -0.37 10.20
C VAL A 89 4.01 -0.58 9.40
N THR A 90 4.22 0.18 8.31
CA THR A 90 5.43 0.08 7.48
C THR A 90 6.66 0.59 8.23
N VAL A 91 6.55 1.73 8.92
CA VAL A 91 7.62 2.27 9.79
C VAL A 91 7.97 1.27 10.89
N ARG A 92 6.97 0.73 11.60
CA ARG A 92 7.19 -0.29 12.63
C ARG A 92 7.78 -1.59 12.07
N ARG A 93 7.54 -1.89 10.79
CA ARG A 93 8.13 -3.04 10.11
C ARG A 93 9.60 -2.80 9.75
N LEU A 94 9.96 -1.60 9.31
CA LEU A 94 11.36 -1.19 9.12
C LEU A 94 12.11 -1.21 10.47
N HIS A 95 11.49 -0.73 11.54
CA HIS A 95 12.02 -0.80 12.89
C HIS A 95 12.27 -2.24 13.35
N ASP A 96 11.46 -3.21 12.93
CA ASP A 96 11.67 -4.62 13.24
C ASP A 96 12.97 -5.18 12.63
N ARG A 97 13.48 -4.55 11.58
CA ARG A 97 14.76 -4.84 10.92
C ARG A 97 15.91 -3.95 11.42
N ASN A 98 15.68 -3.17 12.48
CA ASN A 98 16.60 -2.15 12.98
C ASN A 98 16.90 -1.02 11.97
N LEU A 99 16.07 -0.85 10.93
CA LEU A 99 16.15 0.27 9.98
C LEU A 99 15.39 1.48 10.53
N SER A 100 15.77 2.69 10.12
CA SER A 100 15.01 3.90 10.47
C SER A 100 13.71 4.00 9.66
N GLY A 101 12.66 4.59 10.24
CA GLY A 101 11.43 4.91 9.51
C GLY A 101 11.64 5.84 8.30
N TRP A 102 12.73 6.63 8.31
CA TRP A 102 13.12 7.54 7.24
C TRP A 102 13.46 6.85 5.91
N TRP A 103 13.68 5.53 5.89
CA TRP A 103 13.80 4.79 4.62
C TRP A 103 12.51 4.77 3.81
N LEU A 104 11.34 4.91 4.45
CA LEU A 104 10.05 4.96 3.77
C LEU A 104 9.93 6.20 2.85
N PRO A 105 10.11 7.44 3.30
CA PRO A 105 10.04 8.61 2.42
C PRO A 105 11.13 8.60 1.35
N VAL A 106 12.34 8.07 1.62
CA VAL A 106 13.38 7.90 0.58
C VAL A 106 12.88 7.00 -0.55
N TYR A 107 12.26 5.88 -0.20
CA TYR A 107 11.69 4.96 -1.19
C TYR A 107 10.52 5.60 -1.98
N LEU A 108 9.64 6.34 -1.29
CA LEU A 108 8.53 7.06 -1.94
C LEU A 108 9.05 8.14 -2.89
N LEU A 109 10.08 8.89 -2.49
CA LEU A 109 10.71 9.90 -3.31
C LEU A 109 11.37 9.29 -4.55
N ALA A 110 12.10 8.17 -4.40
CA ALA A 110 12.69 7.45 -5.53
C ALA A 110 11.61 7.00 -6.53
N GLY A 111 10.50 6.44 -6.05
CA GLY A 111 9.37 6.05 -6.89
C GLY A 111 8.74 7.24 -7.62
N PHE A 112 8.56 8.37 -6.94
CA PHE A 112 8.04 9.61 -7.52
C PHE A 112 8.94 10.15 -8.64
N LEU A 113 10.25 10.22 -8.40
CA LEU A 113 11.23 10.70 -9.38
C LEU A 113 11.28 9.79 -10.62
N ILE A 114 11.20 8.47 -10.44
CA ILE A 114 11.16 7.53 -11.57
C ILE A 114 9.87 7.71 -12.37
N ASN A 115 8.72 7.88 -11.72
CA ASN A 115 7.45 8.12 -12.41
C ASN A 115 7.48 9.42 -13.22
N TRP A 116 8.05 10.48 -12.64
CA TRP A 116 8.24 11.76 -13.33
C TRP A 116 9.18 11.62 -14.53
N ALA A 117 10.30 10.91 -14.38
CA ALA A 117 11.22 10.63 -15.48
C ALA A 117 10.57 9.78 -16.58
N MET A 118 9.71 8.83 -16.22
CA MET A 118 8.93 8.06 -17.20
C MET A 118 7.99 8.96 -17.99
N TYR A 119 7.26 9.85 -17.32
CA TYR A 119 6.36 10.80 -18.01
C TYR A 119 7.13 11.69 -19.00
N PHE A 120 8.29 12.21 -18.57
CA PHE A 120 9.17 12.98 -19.45
C PHE A 120 9.64 12.14 -20.66
N ALA A 121 10.08 10.90 -20.43
CA ALA A 121 10.56 10.03 -21.50
C ALA A 121 9.46 9.65 -22.49
N ILE A 122 8.22 9.47 -22.03
CA ILE A 122 7.04 9.25 -22.87
C ILE A 122 6.75 10.49 -23.73
N ALA A 123 6.79 11.69 -23.14
CA ALA A 123 6.53 12.93 -23.86
C ALA A 123 7.55 13.24 -24.97
N HIS A 124 8.74 12.63 -24.91
CA HIS A 124 9.82 12.79 -25.89
C HIS A 124 10.09 11.52 -26.71
N GLU A 125 9.20 10.52 -26.63
CA GLU A 125 9.28 9.26 -27.38
C GLU A 125 10.60 8.47 -27.16
N LEU A 126 11.21 8.61 -25.98
CA LEU A 126 12.49 7.97 -25.61
C LEU A 126 12.29 6.51 -25.16
N SER A 127 11.94 5.63 -26.10
CA SER A 127 11.55 4.23 -25.84
C SER A 127 12.57 3.40 -25.03
N SER A 128 13.87 3.53 -25.32
CA SER A 128 14.93 2.81 -24.59
C SER A 128 15.06 3.29 -23.13
N LEU A 129 14.89 4.58 -22.88
CA LEU A 129 14.92 5.17 -21.55
C LEU A 129 13.71 4.71 -20.73
N ILE A 130 12.52 4.63 -21.35
CA ILE A 130 11.29 4.13 -20.70
C ILE A 130 11.52 2.69 -20.21
N LEU A 131 12.04 1.81 -21.06
CA LEU A 131 12.31 0.41 -20.70
C LEU A 131 13.29 0.31 -19.53
N LEU A 132 14.40 1.07 -19.56
CA LEU A 132 15.38 1.11 -18.47
C LEU A 132 14.74 1.57 -17.15
N LEU A 133 13.94 2.64 -17.19
CA LEU A 133 13.25 3.17 -16.01
C LEU A 133 12.25 2.16 -15.43
N TYR A 134 11.57 1.37 -16.26
CA TYR A 134 10.69 0.29 -15.79
C TYR A 134 11.47 -0.81 -15.05
N PHE A 135 12.62 -1.23 -15.57
CA PHE A 135 13.47 -2.20 -14.89
C PHE A 135 13.99 -1.67 -13.55
N LEU A 136 14.42 -0.41 -13.49
CA LEU A 136 14.85 0.24 -12.25
C LEU A 136 13.72 0.34 -11.23
N PHE A 137 12.53 0.76 -11.67
CA PHE A 137 11.33 0.83 -10.83
C PHE A 137 11.01 -0.54 -10.22
N LEU A 138 10.99 -1.59 -11.06
CA LEU A 138 10.71 -2.95 -10.64
C LEU A 138 11.76 -3.46 -9.65
N ALA A 139 13.06 -3.24 -9.92
CA ALA A 139 14.15 -3.69 -9.06
C ALA A 139 14.05 -3.05 -7.66
N ILE A 140 13.83 -1.74 -7.60
CA ILE A 140 13.63 -1.01 -6.33
C ILE A 140 12.40 -1.53 -5.59
N TYR A 141 11.30 -1.77 -6.31
CA TYR A 141 10.06 -2.28 -5.74
C TYR A 141 10.20 -3.67 -5.13
N ILE A 142 10.83 -4.59 -5.87
CA ILE A 142 11.14 -5.93 -5.38
C ILE A 142 12.04 -5.86 -4.16
N MET A 143 13.11 -5.06 -4.21
CA MET A 143 14.03 -4.89 -3.07
C MET A 143 13.28 -4.46 -1.80
N PHE A 144 12.37 -3.48 -1.92
CA PHE A 144 11.61 -2.98 -0.78
C PHE A 144 10.62 -4.01 -0.22
N ILE A 145 9.92 -4.74 -1.09
CA ILE A 145 9.07 -5.86 -0.67
C ILE A 145 9.89 -6.93 0.05
N VAL A 146 11.06 -7.29 -0.47
CA VAL A 146 11.94 -8.27 0.15
C VAL A 146 12.37 -7.80 1.54
N ILE A 147 12.72 -6.52 1.72
CA ILE A 147 13.01 -5.93 3.03
C ILE A 147 11.84 -6.10 4.01
N LEU A 148 10.62 -5.87 3.55
CA LEU A 148 9.40 -6.02 4.37
C LEU A 148 9.02 -7.49 4.62
N ALA A 149 9.42 -8.41 3.75
CA ALA A 149 9.21 -9.85 3.89
C ALA A 149 10.24 -10.53 4.81
N MET A 150 11.49 -10.07 4.81
CA MET A 150 12.59 -10.66 5.57
C MET A 150 12.37 -10.68 7.08
N ARG A 151 12.89 -11.69 7.79
CA ARG A 151 12.75 -11.77 9.26
C ARG A 151 13.35 -10.55 9.96
N GLY A 152 12.71 -10.12 11.05
CA GLY A 152 13.21 -9.07 11.93
C GLY A 152 14.45 -9.48 12.73
N THR A 153 15.05 -8.52 13.42
CA THR A 153 16.21 -8.74 14.31
C THR A 153 15.80 -9.56 15.53
N LYS A 154 16.57 -10.59 15.88
CA LYS A 154 16.32 -11.40 17.08
C LYS A 154 16.61 -10.58 18.35
N GLY A 155 15.75 -10.69 19.36
CA GLY A 155 15.97 -10.00 20.64
C GLY A 155 15.58 -8.52 20.63
N GLN A 156 16.05 -7.77 21.63
CA GLN A 156 15.77 -6.34 21.72
C GLN A 156 16.59 -5.57 20.69
N ASN A 157 15.98 -4.55 20.08
CA ASN A 157 16.69 -3.58 19.26
C ASN A 157 16.36 -2.16 19.76
N ARG A 158 16.93 -1.13 19.12
CA ARG A 158 16.72 0.28 19.52
C ARG A 158 15.26 0.75 19.49
N PHE A 159 14.37 0.00 18.84
CA PHE A 159 12.94 0.30 18.73
C PHE A 159 12.06 -0.58 19.62
N GLY A 160 12.65 -1.49 20.41
CA GLY A 160 11.97 -2.26 21.43
C GLY A 160 12.14 -3.78 21.33
N ALA A 161 11.37 -4.47 22.17
CA ALA A 161 11.44 -5.92 22.32
C ALA A 161 10.94 -6.68 21.07
N ASP A 162 11.48 -7.88 20.89
CA ASP A 162 11.12 -8.79 19.81
C ASP A 162 9.61 -9.12 19.85
N PRO A 163 8.84 -8.80 18.80
CA PRO A 163 7.40 -9.07 18.76
C PRO A 163 7.08 -10.58 18.75
N LEU A 164 8.05 -11.45 18.49
CA LEU A 164 7.91 -12.91 18.48
C LEU A 164 8.36 -13.58 19.78
N LYS A 165 9.07 -12.89 20.69
CA LYS A 165 9.36 -13.44 22.02
C LYS A 165 8.04 -13.53 22.79
N ARG A 166 7.49 -14.74 22.88
CA ARG A 166 6.45 -15.08 23.86
C ARG A 166 6.98 -14.63 25.22
N LYS A 167 6.21 -13.81 25.95
CA LYS A 167 6.38 -13.66 27.40
C LYS A 167 6.25 -15.07 27.97
N ARG A 168 7.38 -15.75 28.17
CA ARG A 168 7.44 -16.93 29.03
C ARG A 168 7.52 -16.42 30.46
#